data_AF-A0A0S2SEK7-F1
#
_entry.id   AF-A0A0S2SEK7-F1
#
_cell.length_a   1.000
_cell.length_b   1.000
_cell.length_c   1.000
_cell.angle_alpha   90.00
_cell.angle_beta   90.00
_cell.angle_gamma   90.00
#
_symmetry.space_group_name_H-M   'P 1'
#
loop_
_entity.id
_entity.type
_entity.pdbx_description
1 polymer ?
#
loop_
_entity_poly.entity_id
_entity_poly.type
_entity_poly.pdbx_seq_one_letter_code
_entity_poly.pdbx_strand_id
1 'polypeptide(L)'
;MTWHQGHLVWPASADAIHGAANGVTSQIPGAQSAAVNRLQGLAGRAQYRPHPLSEAAAALAGLRGELDRLLVTGRCLTVTPYQHGVGQHQGNQYSLAAPNAVATLAAKLQDGADPLLPTGQLHAIAWLVTGNSAEALAMALAPLCTVLPLPEWCATLRRLTANNDTMSQPTAAKVPRWKADEPLSWDPLRPARLALGAELAQLESLCRDSQTPITKLQGLAKRRADRLATLAEALARLGSLSGTLWHWQGQGDAASLAAQLGQSSPPDHSQSMTVGTLLLSPSPLTFWQELTQ
;
A
#
# COMPACT_ATOMS: atom_id res chain seq x y z
N MET A 1 6.35 2.66 -40.53
CA MET A 1 5.81 3.72 -39.65
C MET A 1 6.95 4.31 -38.83
N THR A 2 6.98 5.62 -38.66
CA THR A 2 8.12 6.36 -38.08
C THR A 2 7.88 6.68 -36.62
N TRP A 3 8.96 6.74 -35.83
CA TRP A 3 8.92 7.32 -34.49
C TRP A 3 8.87 8.84 -34.61
N HIS A 4 8.08 9.48 -33.77
CA HIS A 4 7.94 10.93 -33.73
C HIS A 4 8.43 11.44 -32.38
N GLN A 5 9.18 12.54 -32.39
CA GLN A 5 9.53 13.25 -31.17
C GLN A 5 8.41 14.24 -30.88
N GLY A 6 7.65 13.98 -29.81
CA GLY A 6 6.55 14.82 -29.36
C GLY A 6 6.90 15.55 -28.07
N HIS A 7 6.23 16.67 -27.83
CA HIS A 7 6.24 17.38 -26.57
C HIS A 7 5.13 16.85 -25.67
N LEU A 8 5.42 16.80 -24.37
CA LEU A 8 4.39 16.51 -23.38
C LEU A 8 3.46 17.70 -23.25
N VAL A 9 2.18 17.50 -23.58
CA VAL A 9 1.12 18.52 -23.48
C VAL A 9 -0.06 17.91 -22.76
N TRP A 10 -0.76 18.70 -21.93
CA TRP A 10 -1.97 18.22 -21.28
C TRP A 10 -3.05 17.85 -22.32
N PRO A 11 -3.62 16.62 -22.27
CA PRO A 11 -4.59 16.17 -23.28
C PRO A 11 -5.83 17.06 -23.38
N ALA A 12 -6.21 17.42 -24.61
CA ALA A 12 -7.39 18.27 -24.88
C ALA A 12 -8.69 17.62 -24.40
N SER A 13 -8.80 16.29 -24.50
CA SER A 13 -9.93 15.52 -23.97
C SER A 13 -10.05 15.64 -22.45
N ALA A 14 -8.92 15.61 -21.74
CA ALA A 14 -8.88 15.78 -20.29
C ALA A 14 -9.20 17.23 -19.89
N ASP A 15 -8.72 18.21 -20.66
CA ASP A 15 -9.03 19.62 -20.45
C ASP A 15 -10.52 19.92 -20.67
N ALA A 16 -11.15 19.37 -21.70
CA ALA A 16 -12.58 19.52 -21.95
C ALA A 16 -13.43 18.98 -20.78
N ILE A 17 -13.07 17.81 -20.24
CA ILE A 17 -13.72 17.24 -19.05
C ILE A 17 -13.51 18.16 -17.84
N HIS A 18 -12.29 18.65 -17.64
CA HIS A 18 -11.97 19.57 -16.54
C HIS A 18 -12.78 20.87 -16.65
N GLY A 19 -12.83 21.49 -17.82
CA GLY A 19 -13.58 22.72 -18.08
C GLY A 19 -15.08 22.54 -17.82
N ALA A 20 -15.67 21.46 -18.32
CA ALA A 20 -17.08 21.13 -18.07
C ALA A 20 -17.38 20.94 -16.58
N ALA A 21 -16.52 20.20 -15.87
CA ALA A 21 -16.66 20.02 -14.43
C ALA A 21 -16.47 21.34 -13.66
N ASN A 22 -15.47 22.13 -14.03
CA ASN A 22 -15.13 23.40 -13.39
C ASN A 22 -16.23 24.46 -13.55
N GLY A 23 -16.97 24.43 -14.65
CA GLY A 23 -18.15 25.29 -14.86
C GLY A 23 -19.20 25.18 -13.74
N VAL A 24 -19.29 24.01 -13.10
CA VAL A 24 -20.19 23.77 -11.96
C VAL A 24 -19.44 23.86 -10.62
N THR A 25 -18.26 23.24 -10.52
CA THR A 25 -17.57 23.13 -9.22
C THR A 25 -17.05 24.47 -8.71
N SER A 26 -16.72 25.41 -9.59
CA SER A 26 -16.35 26.79 -9.24
C SER A 26 -17.47 27.57 -8.51
N GLN A 27 -18.73 27.16 -8.68
CA GLN A 27 -19.88 27.81 -8.03
C GLN A 27 -20.11 27.32 -6.60
N ILE A 28 -19.56 26.14 -6.26
CA ILE A 28 -19.77 25.48 -4.96
C ILE A 28 -19.35 26.38 -3.80
N PRO A 29 -18.16 27.02 -3.77
CA PRO A 29 -17.76 27.86 -2.63
C PRO A 29 -18.75 29.01 -2.34
N GLY A 30 -19.29 29.64 -3.39
CA GLY A 30 -20.27 30.72 -3.25
C GLY A 30 -21.61 30.23 -2.70
N ALA A 31 -22.18 29.18 -3.31
CA ALA A 31 -23.43 28.57 -2.86
C ALA A 31 -23.32 28.02 -1.42
N GLN A 32 -22.16 27.47 -1.09
CA GLN A 32 -21.83 26.94 0.22
C GLN A 32 -21.69 28.03 1.28
N SER A 33 -21.04 29.14 0.95
CA SER A 33 -20.95 30.32 1.84
C SER A 33 -22.34 30.88 2.14
N ALA A 34 -23.19 30.99 1.12
CA ALA A 34 -24.59 31.39 1.32
C ALA A 34 -25.38 30.40 2.20
N ALA A 35 -25.16 29.10 2.05
CA ALA A 35 -25.76 28.08 2.91
C ALA A 35 -25.26 28.19 4.37
N VAL A 36 -23.96 28.38 4.58
CA VAL A 36 -23.37 28.58 5.92
C VAL A 36 -23.92 29.83 6.59
N ASN A 37 -24.08 30.93 5.87
CA ASN A 37 -24.67 32.17 6.41
C ASN A 37 -26.12 31.96 6.85
N ARG A 38 -26.92 31.23 6.06
CA ARG A 38 -28.29 30.85 6.46
C ARG A 38 -28.30 29.98 7.73
N LEU A 39 -27.36 29.04 7.85
CA LEU A 39 -27.22 28.20 9.05
C LEU A 39 -26.81 29.01 10.28
N GLN A 40 -25.92 29.99 10.13
CA GLN A 40 -25.53 30.89 11.23
C GLN A 40 -26.71 31.70 11.77
N GLY A 41 -27.61 32.16 10.88
CA GLY A 41 -28.85 32.83 11.28
C GLY A 41 -29.78 31.96 12.14
N LEU A 42 -29.63 30.63 12.07
CA LEU A 42 -30.40 29.67 12.88
C LEU A 42 -29.68 29.21 14.15
N ALA A 43 -28.42 29.62 14.38
CA ALA A 43 -27.60 29.14 15.48
C ALA A 43 -28.22 29.40 16.86
N GLY A 44 -28.81 30.58 17.08
CA GLY A 44 -29.50 30.91 18.32
C GLY A 44 -30.77 30.10 18.59
N ARG A 45 -31.34 29.45 17.55
CA ARG A 45 -32.53 28.59 17.66
C ARG A 45 -32.20 27.11 17.73
N ALA A 46 -30.98 26.72 17.34
CA ALA A 46 -30.52 25.34 17.38
C ALA A 46 -29.95 25.01 18.76
N GLN A 47 -30.80 24.92 19.78
CA GLN A 47 -30.39 24.39 21.08
C GLN A 47 -30.07 22.89 20.93
N TYR A 48 -28.79 22.57 21.05
CA TYR A 48 -28.30 21.21 20.99
C TYR A 48 -27.72 20.85 22.36
N ARG A 49 -28.31 19.86 23.01
CA ARG A 49 -27.80 19.33 24.27
C ARG A 49 -26.79 18.23 23.92
N PRO A 50 -25.50 18.40 24.26
CA PRO A 50 -24.51 17.36 24.06
C PRO A 50 -24.91 16.08 24.78
N HIS A 51 -24.47 14.94 24.26
CA HIS A 51 -24.66 13.67 24.95
C HIS A 51 -23.89 13.72 26.28
N PRO A 52 -24.43 13.18 27.40
CA PRO A 52 -23.76 13.23 28.70
C PRO A 52 -22.36 12.57 28.70
N LEU A 53 -22.10 11.67 27.74
CA LEU A 53 -20.79 11.02 27.57
C LEU A 53 -19.81 11.78 26.67
N SER A 54 -20.20 12.90 26.06
CA SER A 54 -19.35 13.63 25.11
C SER A 54 -18.09 14.19 25.76
N GLU A 55 -18.15 14.61 27.03
CA GLU A 55 -17.00 15.11 27.79
C GLU A 55 -16.02 13.98 28.14
N ALA A 56 -16.55 12.86 28.64
CA ALA A 56 -15.73 11.66 28.89
C ALA A 56 -15.08 11.12 27.60
N ALA A 57 -15.80 11.16 26.47
CA ALA A 57 -15.25 10.78 25.18
C ALA A 57 -14.16 11.75 24.69
N ALA A 58 -14.31 13.05 24.94
CA ALA A 58 -13.30 14.05 24.60
C ALA A 58 -11.99 13.87 25.40
N ALA A 59 -12.08 13.46 26.67
CA ALA A 59 -10.91 13.13 27.48
C ALA A 59 -10.08 11.96 26.91
N LEU A 60 -10.71 11.10 26.08
CA LEU A 60 -10.09 9.93 25.45
C LEU A 60 -9.65 10.17 24.00
N ALA A 61 -9.67 11.40 23.49
CA ALA A 61 -9.33 11.71 22.10
C ALA A 61 -7.90 11.28 21.69
N GLY A 62 -6.99 11.08 22.66
CA GLY A 62 -5.63 10.61 22.41
C GLY A 62 -5.51 9.12 22.09
N LEU A 63 -6.52 8.30 22.40
CA LEU A 63 -6.44 6.84 22.29
C LEU A 63 -6.28 6.36 20.84
N ARG A 64 -6.76 7.11 19.84
CA ARG A 64 -6.49 6.79 18.43
C ARG A 64 -5.01 6.87 18.12
N GLY A 65 -4.34 7.92 18.59
CA GLY A 65 -2.90 8.07 18.44
C GLY A 65 -2.12 7.00 19.20
N GLU A 66 -2.60 6.56 20.36
CA GLU A 66 -2.01 5.42 21.08
C GLU A 66 -2.18 4.11 20.32
N LEU A 67 -3.39 3.82 19.82
CA LEU A 67 -3.64 2.65 18.98
C LEU A 67 -2.76 2.68 17.73
N ASP A 68 -2.64 3.83 17.06
CA ASP A 68 -1.80 4.00 15.87
C ASP A 68 -0.30 3.82 16.17
N ARG A 69 0.17 4.21 17.35
CA ARG A 69 1.56 3.91 17.78
C ARG A 69 1.80 2.42 18.00
N LEU A 70 0.77 1.66 18.34
CA LEU A 70 0.84 0.19 18.40
C LEU A 70 0.83 -0.43 16.99
N LEU A 71 0.42 0.32 15.95
CA LEU A 71 0.45 -0.09 14.54
C LEU A 71 1.85 0.10 13.95
N VAL A 72 2.80 -0.72 14.40
CA VAL A 72 4.14 -0.70 13.82
C VAL A 72 4.12 -1.42 12.48
N THR A 73 4.44 -0.69 11.42
CA THR A 73 4.87 -1.28 10.15
C THR A 73 6.34 -1.65 10.27
N GLY A 74 6.70 -2.83 9.80
CA GLY A 74 8.10 -3.24 9.82
C GLY A 74 8.35 -4.44 8.93
N ARG A 75 9.55 -5.00 9.07
CA ARG A 75 9.99 -6.14 8.27
C ARG A 75 10.10 -7.37 9.17
N CYS A 76 9.43 -8.44 8.77
CA CYS A 76 9.54 -9.74 9.40
C CYS A 76 10.45 -10.63 8.56
N LEU A 77 11.48 -11.21 9.18
CA LEU A 77 12.32 -12.24 8.59
C LEU A 77 12.11 -13.53 9.37
N THR A 78 11.90 -14.64 8.67
CA THR A 78 11.73 -15.95 9.31
C THR A 78 12.63 -16.96 8.64
N VAL A 79 13.42 -17.67 9.45
CA VAL A 79 14.26 -18.78 9.02
C VAL A 79 13.58 -20.10 9.36
N THR A 80 13.59 -21.05 8.43
CA THR A 80 12.97 -22.38 8.64
C THR A 80 13.88 -23.50 8.13
N PRO A 81 13.76 -24.74 8.64
CA PRO A 81 14.57 -25.88 8.19
C PRO A 81 14.40 -26.22 6.71
N TYR A 82 13.30 -25.80 6.09
CA TYR A 82 12.97 -26.14 4.71
C TYR A 82 13.43 -25.09 3.69
N GLN A 83 14.11 -24.03 4.15
CA GLN A 83 14.66 -23.00 3.29
C GLN A 83 16.01 -23.44 2.72
N HIS A 84 16.17 -23.26 1.40
CA HIS A 84 17.39 -23.59 0.69
C HIS A 84 18.59 -22.79 1.22
N GLY A 85 19.66 -23.51 1.59
CA GLY A 85 20.88 -22.92 2.13
C GLY A 85 20.80 -22.48 3.61
N VAL A 86 19.67 -22.75 4.28
CA VAL A 86 19.45 -22.43 5.71
C VAL A 86 19.40 -23.70 6.54
N GLY A 87 18.50 -24.63 6.19
CA GLY A 87 18.41 -25.92 6.86
C GLY A 87 19.49 -26.90 6.39
N GLN A 88 19.85 -27.82 7.27
CA GLN A 88 20.68 -28.98 6.93
C GLN A 88 19.77 -30.11 6.44
N HIS A 89 20.16 -30.73 5.33
CA HIS A 89 19.50 -31.89 4.76
C HIS A 89 20.38 -33.12 4.96
N GLN A 90 19.95 -34.07 5.79
CA GLN A 90 20.61 -35.36 5.99
C GLN A 90 19.61 -36.47 5.66
N GLY A 91 19.88 -37.26 4.62
CA GLY A 91 18.95 -38.29 4.15
C GLY A 91 17.65 -37.68 3.65
N ASN A 92 16.51 -38.02 4.28
CA ASN A 92 15.18 -37.47 3.98
C ASN A 92 14.69 -36.47 5.05
N GLN A 93 15.59 -36.00 5.93
CA GLN A 93 15.25 -35.13 7.06
C GLN A 93 15.85 -33.73 6.90
N TYR A 94 15.03 -32.72 7.15
CA TYR A 94 15.42 -31.31 7.22
C TYR A 94 15.53 -30.90 8.69
N SER A 95 16.65 -30.30 9.07
CA SER A 95 16.89 -29.83 10.44
C SER A 95 17.52 -28.43 10.45
N LEU A 96 17.23 -27.65 11.50
CA LEU A 96 17.86 -26.36 11.75
C LEU A 96 18.05 -26.20 13.25
N ALA A 97 19.30 -26.29 13.71
CA ALA A 97 19.63 -26.06 15.10
C ALA A 97 19.45 -24.57 15.45
N ALA A 98 18.98 -24.28 16.67
CA ALA A 98 18.74 -22.91 17.11
C ALA A 98 19.96 -21.97 16.98
N PRO A 99 21.21 -22.37 17.30
CA PRO A 99 22.38 -21.53 17.07
C PRO A 99 22.60 -21.18 15.60
N ASN A 100 22.32 -22.12 14.69
CA ASN A 100 22.42 -21.90 13.25
C ASN A 100 21.32 -20.95 12.76
N ALA A 101 20.09 -21.08 13.27
CA ALA A 101 19.00 -20.15 12.99
C ALA A 101 19.37 -18.71 13.37
N VAL A 102 19.94 -18.52 14.57
CA VAL A 102 20.41 -17.22 15.05
C VAL A 102 21.56 -16.69 14.17
N ALA A 103 22.53 -17.55 13.82
CA ALA A 103 23.64 -17.16 12.95
C ALA A 103 23.15 -16.73 11.56
N THR A 104 22.16 -17.42 10.98
CA THR A 104 21.55 -17.05 9.70
C THR A 104 20.80 -15.71 9.79
N LEU A 105 20.03 -15.48 10.85
CA LEU A 105 19.35 -14.20 11.09
C LEU A 105 20.37 -13.05 11.23
N ALA A 106 21.44 -13.26 12.00
CA ALA A 106 22.51 -12.29 12.18
C ALA A 106 23.26 -11.99 10.87
N ALA A 107 23.54 -13.00 10.05
CA ALA A 107 24.17 -12.83 8.75
C ALA A 107 23.26 -12.04 7.78
N LYS A 108 21.94 -12.27 7.80
CA LYS A 108 20.98 -11.53 6.97
C LYS A 108 20.83 -10.05 7.35
N LEU A 109 21.14 -9.66 8.59
CA LEU A 109 21.22 -8.25 9.00
C LEU A 109 22.45 -7.52 8.42
N GLN A 110 23.43 -8.27 7.89
CA GLN A 110 24.65 -7.75 7.28
C GLN A 110 24.65 -7.92 5.74
N ASP A 111 23.54 -8.38 5.16
CA ASP A 111 23.42 -8.67 3.72
C ASP A 111 23.21 -7.38 2.91
N GLY A 112 24.30 -6.64 2.67
CA GLY A 112 24.29 -5.39 1.92
C GLY A 112 23.89 -5.52 0.44
N ALA A 113 23.72 -6.75 -0.07
CA ALA A 113 23.21 -7.00 -1.41
C ALA A 113 21.67 -7.08 -1.46
N ASP A 114 20.99 -7.13 -0.31
CA ASP A 114 19.53 -7.13 -0.24
C ASP A 114 19.01 -5.68 -0.34
N PRO A 115 18.31 -5.29 -1.43
CA PRO A 115 17.82 -3.91 -1.59
C PRO A 115 16.77 -3.52 -0.54
N LEU A 116 16.22 -4.51 0.17
CA LEU A 116 15.26 -4.33 1.25
C LEU A 116 15.88 -4.57 2.64
N LEU A 117 17.20 -4.46 2.77
CA LEU A 117 17.86 -4.43 4.07
C LEU A 117 17.33 -3.22 4.89
N PRO A 118 16.87 -3.42 6.14
CA PRO A 118 16.46 -2.31 6.99
C PRO A 118 17.68 -1.45 7.38
N THR A 119 17.53 -0.12 7.34
CA THR A 119 18.60 0.84 7.64
C THR A 119 18.19 1.79 8.77
N GLY A 120 19.18 2.44 9.42
CA GLY A 120 18.96 3.37 10.52
C GLY A 120 18.84 2.69 11.89
N GLN A 121 18.29 3.40 12.88
CA GLN A 121 18.05 2.88 14.22
C GLN A 121 16.82 1.95 14.20
N LEU A 122 17.01 0.70 14.60
CA LEU A 122 15.97 -0.35 14.56
C LEU A 122 15.67 -0.87 15.96
N HIS A 123 14.41 -1.24 16.19
CA HIS A 123 13.97 -2.01 17.36
C HIS A 123 13.63 -3.43 16.91
N ALA A 124 14.20 -4.45 17.55
CA ALA A 124 14.07 -5.84 17.11
C ALA A 124 13.64 -6.77 18.26
N ILE A 125 12.83 -7.76 17.92
CA ILE A 125 12.46 -8.89 18.79
C ILE A 125 12.66 -10.16 17.97
N ALA A 126 13.31 -11.17 18.55
CA ALA A 126 13.50 -12.47 17.93
C ALA A 126 12.79 -13.56 18.75
N TRP A 127 12.04 -14.42 18.07
CA TRP A 127 11.38 -15.58 18.66
C TRP A 127 11.90 -16.87 18.04
N LEU A 128 12.15 -17.87 18.87
CA LEU A 128 12.56 -19.20 18.44
C LEU A 128 11.57 -20.23 19.00
N VAL A 129 11.08 -21.10 18.13
CA VAL A 129 10.29 -22.28 18.49
C VAL A 129 11.15 -23.49 18.21
N THR A 130 11.41 -24.32 19.22
CA THR A 130 12.34 -25.45 19.12
C THR A 130 11.68 -26.74 19.54
N GLY A 131 12.04 -27.83 18.87
CA GLY A 131 11.70 -29.20 19.24
C GLY A 131 12.91 -30.11 19.02
N ASN A 132 12.99 -31.21 19.77
CA ASN A 132 14.02 -32.24 19.60
C ASN A 132 13.67 -33.27 18.51
N SER A 133 12.45 -33.22 17.97
CA SER A 133 11.99 -33.97 16.81
C SER A 133 11.02 -33.14 15.97
N ALA A 134 10.68 -33.62 14.77
CA ALA A 134 9.68 -32.99 13.90
C ALA A 134 8.31 -32.92 14.59
N GLU A 135 7.92 -33.98 15.29
CA GLU A 135 6.68 -34.08 16.06
C GLU A 135 6.68 -33.10 17.24
N ALA A 136 7.78 -33.04 17.98
CA ALA A 136 7.91 -32.10 19.11
C ALA A 136 7.82 -30.64 18.64
N LEU A 137 8.43 -30.32 17.50
CA LEU A 137 8.35 -28.98 16.90
C LEU A 137 6.94 -28.68 16.41
N ALA A 138 6.26 -29.64 15.77
CA ALA A 138 4.87 -29.47 15.32
C ALA A 138 3.92 -29.22 16.50
N MET A 139 4.06 -29.96 17.60
CA MET A 139 3.27 -29.77 18.82
C MET A 139 3.48 -28.40 19.45
N ALA A 140 4.73 -27.90 19.47
CA ALA A 140 5.04 -26.57 19.98
C ALA A 140 4.53 -25.45 19.07
N LEU A 141 4.56 -25.66 17.75
CA LEU A 141 4.19 -24.65 16.75
C LEU A 141 2.67 -24.53 16.56
N ALA A 142 1.92 -25.62 16.73
CA ALA A 142 0.47 -25.67 16.56
C ALA A 142 -0.31 -24.61 17.37
N PRO A 143 -0.16 -24.50 18.71
CA PRO A 143 -0.87 -23.47 19.48
C PRO A 143 -0.34 -22.04 19.23
N LEU A 144 0.88 -21.88 18.71
CA LEU A 144 1.42 -20.56 18.37
C LEU A 144 0.85 -20.05 17.05
N CYS A 145 0.71 -20.92 16.05
CA CYS A 145 0.13 -20.56 14.76
C CYS A 145 -1.35 -20.14 14.83
N THR A 146 -2.08 -20.45 15.92
CA THR A 146 -3.46 -19.97 16.11
C THR A 146 -3.52 -18.52 16.60
N VAL A 147 -2.48 -18.06 17.32
CA VAL A 147 -2.41 -16.70 17.88
C VAL A 147 -1.53 -15.77 17.03
N LEU A 148 -0.48 -16.32 16.43
CA LEU A 148 0.53 -15.65 15.61
C LEU A 148 0.77 -16.45 14.33
N PRO A 149 -0.14 -16.39 13.32
CA PRO A 149 0.01 -17.11 12.07
C PRO A 149 1.02 -16.39 11.16
N LEU A 150 2.28 -16.39 11.57
CA LEU A 150 3.38 -16.02 10.70
C LEU A 150 3.36 -16.98 9.50
N PRO A 151 3.29 -16.49 8.25
CA PRO A 151 3.09 -17.35 7.08
C PRO A 151 4.10 -18.49 6.97
N GLU A 152 5.37 -18.21 7.31
CA GLU A 152 6.46 -19.19 7.29
C GLU A 152 6.35 -20.22 8.43
N TRP A 153 5.80 -19.83 9.60
CA TRP A 153 5.51 -20.77 10.69
C TRP A 153 4.35 -21.69 10.30
N CYS A 154 3.27 -21.13 9.75
CA CYS A 154 2.14 -21.92 9.24
C CYS A 154 2.55 -22.83 8.08
N ALA A 155 3.46 -22.40 7.20
CA ALA A 155 4.02 -23.24 6.15
C ALA A 155 4.88 -24.39 6.72
N THR A 156 5.68 -24.10 7.75
CA THR A 156 6.48 -25.10 8.45
C THR A 156 5.59 -26.14 9.15
N LEU A 157 4.56 -25.70 9.87
CA LEU A 157 3.59 -26.58 10.51
C LEU A 157 2.90 -27.48 9.47
N ARG A 158 2.39 -26.92 8.37
CA ARG A 158 1.76 -27.70 7.29
C ARG A 158 2.70 -28.76 6.71
N ARG A 159 4.00 -28.45 6.58
CA ARG A 159 5.00 -29.40 6.10
C ARG A 159 5.30 -30.50 7.11
N LEU A 160 5.32 -30.17 8.41
CA LEU A 160 5.53 -31.14 9.49
C LEU A 160 4.33 -32.09 9.67
N THR A 161 3.11 -31.63 9.36
CA THR A 161 1.88 -32.42 9.54
C THR A 161 1.39 -33.14 8.28
N ALA A 162 1.95 -32.84 7.11
CA ALA A 162 1.54 -33.44 5.85
C ALA A 162 2.39 -34.67 5.51
N ASN A 163 1.74 -35.75 5.05
CA ASN A 163 2.41 -36.89 4.42
C ASN A 163 2.86 -36.50 3.01
N ASN A 164 4.08 -35.97 2.90
CA ASN A 164 4.65 -35.57 1.62
C ASN A 164 5.71 -36.58 1.18
N ASP A 165 5.32 -37.50 0.30
CA ASP A 165 6.28 -38.18 -0.56
C ASP A 165 6.87 -37.19 -1.56
N THR A 166 8.16 -37.40 -1.82
CA THR A 166 9.12 -36.55 -2.52
C THR A 166 8.64 -35.92 -3.83
N MET A 167 8.71 -34.58 -3.91
CA MET A 167 8.74 -33.86 -5.18
C MET A 167 9.92 -32.87 -5.17
N SER A 168 10.78 -32.94 -6.20
CA SER A 168 12.06 -32.25 -6.28
C SER A 168 11.92 -30.72 -6.41
N GLN A 169 12.83 -29.99 -5.78
CA GLN A 169 12.84 -28.53 -5.75
C GLN A 169 13.86 -27.96 -6.76
N PRO A 170 13.50 -26.94 -7.56
CA PRO A 170 14.44 -26.24 -8.43
C PRO A 170 15.31 -25.25 -7.65
N THR A 171 16.53 -25.02 -8.16
CA THR A 171 17.55 -24.12 -7.58
C THR A 171 17.06 -22.66 -7.58
N ALA A 172 17.07 -22.02 -6.42
CA ALA A 172 16.66 -20.62 -6.24
C ALA A 172 17.68 -19.82 -5.42
N ALA A 173 17.63 -18.50 -5.56
CA ALA A 173 18.48 -17.51 -4.91
C ALA A 173 18.55 -17.64 -3.37
N LYS A 174 19.51 -16.96 -2.71
CA LYS A 174 19.61 -16.92 -1.24
C LYS A 174 18.25 -16.53 -0.61
N VAL A 175 17.75 -17.41 0.26
CA VAL A 175 16.48 -17.34 0.99
C VAL A 175 16.81 -17.28 2.49
N PRO A 176 16.04 -16.58 3.35
CA PRO A 176 14.92 -15.70 3.07
C PRO A 176 15.33 -14.29 2.63
N ARG A 177 14.47 -13.64 1.85
CA ARG A 177 14.62 -12.22 1.45
C ARG A 177 13.83 -11.33 2.39
N TRP A 178 14.32 -10.11 2.62
CA TRP A 178 13.51 -9.10 3.28
C TRP A 178 12.26 -8.81 2.45
N LYS A 179 11.11 -8.75 3.12
CA LYS A 179 9.86 -8.27 2.51
C LYS A 179 9.78 -6.75 2.71
N ALA A 180 9.01 -6.09 1.85
CA ALA A 180 8.70 -4.68 2.01
C ALA A 180 7.99 -4.46 3.36
N ASP A 181 7.94 -3.20 3.80
CA ASP A 181 7.29 -2.86 5.06
C ASP A 181 5.81 -3.23 5.02
N GLU A 182 5.40 -4.11 5.94
CA GLU A 182 4.04 -4.60 6.05
C GLU A 182 3.53 -4.34 7.47
N PRO A 183 2.22 -4.16 7.66
CA PRO A 183 1.63 -4.13 9.00
C PRO A 183 1.92 -5.46 9.70
N LEU A 184 2.61 -5.42 10.84
CA LEU A 184 2.94 -6.60 11.65
C LEU A 184 1.71 -7.06 12.47
N SER A 185 0.56 -7.15 11.82
CA SER A 185 -0.73 -7.55 12.41
C SER A 185 -1.38 -8.64 11.54
N TRP A 186 -1.28 -9.88 12.01
CA TRP A 186 -1.92 -11.04 11.40
C TRP A 186 -3.24 -11.38 12.12
N ASP A 187 -4.10 -12.14 11.49
CA ASP A 187 -5.29 -12.71 12.13
C ASP A 187 -4.86 -13.59 13.33
N PRO A 188 -5.52 -13.69 14.50
CA PRO A 188 -6.73 -13.02 14.98
C PRO A 188 -6.51 -11.61 15.55
N LEU A 189 -5.28 -11.10 15.58
CA LEU A 189 -4.97 -9.77 16.11
C LEU A 189 -5.53 -8.65 15.21
N ARG A 190 -5.67 -8.93 13.91
CA ARG A 190 -6.26 -7.99 12.95
C ARG A 190 -7.75 -7.72 13.21
N PRO A 191 -8.63 -8.71 13.45
CA PRO A 191 -9.99 -8.45 13.94
C PRO A 191 -10.04 -7.66 15.24
N ALA A 192 -9.19 -7.98 16.23
CA ALA A 192 -9.15 -7.24 17.49
C ALA A 192 -8.82 -5.75 17.26
N ARG A 193 -7.91 -5.46 16.33
CA ARG A 193 -7.60 -4.10 15.88
C ARG A 193 -8.80 -3.40 15.25
N LEU A 194 -9.56 -4.09 14.39
CA LEU A 194 -10.77 -3.52 13.79
C LEU A 194 -11.83 -3.23 14.86
N ALA A 195 -11.98 -4.12 15.85
CA ALA A 195 -12.90 -3.95 16.97
C ALA A 195 -12.52 -2.74 17.85
N LEU A 196 -11.25 -2.65 18.29
CA LEU A 196 -10.75 -1.49 19.03
C LEU A 196 -10.88 -0.19 18.21
N GLY A 197 -10.56 -0.25 16.92
CA GLY A 197 -10.72 0.88 16.01
C GLY A 197 -12.17 1.35 15.88
N ALA A 198 -13.12 0.42 15.93
CA ALA A 198 -14.56 0.69 15.91
C ALA A 198 -15.05 1.26 17.24
N GLU A 199 -14.60 0.75 18.39
CA GLU A 199 -14.88 1.33 19.71
C GLU A 199 -14.39 2.77 19.79
N LEU A 200 -13.16 3.04 19.36
CA LEU A 200 -12.62 4.39 19.27
C LEU A 200 -13.41 5.28 18.31
N ALA A 201 -13.92 4.72 17.20
CA ALA A 201 -14.77 5.48 16.28
C ALA A 201 -16.11 5.88 16.93
N GLN A 202 -16.68 5.03 17.81
CA GLN A 202 -17.86 5.39 18.60
C GLN A 202 -17.54 6.52 19.58
N LEU A 203 -16.40 6.46 20.28
CA LEU A 203 -15.94 7.53 21.17
C LEU A 203 -15.70 8.83 20.40
N GLU A 204 -15.06 8.77 19.23
CA GLU A 204 -14.85 9.93 18.37
C GLU A 204 -16.18 10.53 17.89
N SER A 205 -17.17 9.69 17.59
CA SER A 205 -18.52 10.14 17.26
C SER A 205 -19.18 10.88 18.44
N LEU A 206 -19.11 10.31 19.63
CA LEU A 206 -19.62 10.93 20.87
C LEU A 206 -18.88 12.22 21.23
N CYS A 207 -17.56 12.27 21.02
CA CYS A 207 -16.76 13.49 21.18
C CYS A 207 -17.22 14.56 20.19
N ARG A 208 -17.55 14.18 18.95
CA ARG A 208 -18.09 15.12 17.96
C ARG A 208 -19.49 15.61 18.31
N ASP A 209 -20.24 14.90 19.14
CA ASP A 209 -21.50 15.38 19.74
C ASP A 209 -21.30 16.48 20.80
N SER A 210 -20.06 16.91 21.08
CA SER A 210 -19.82 18.21 21.75
C SER A 210 -20.03 19.40 20.79
N GLN A 211 -20.02 19.17 19.47
CA GLN A 211 -20.21 20.21 18.47
C GLN A 211 -21.67 20.28 18.01
N THR A 212 -22.19 21.50 17.86
CA THR A 212 -23.54 21.68 17.31
C THR A 212 -23.62 21.17 15.87
N PRO A 213 -24.79 20.70 15.40
CA PRO A 213 -24.98 20.31 14.00
C PRO A 213 -24.57 21.40 13.01
N ILE A 214 -24.75 22.67 13.37
CA ILE A 214 -24.34 23.82 12.57
C ILE A 214 -22.81 23.88 12.47
N THR A 215 -22.09 23.69 13.58
CA THR A 215 -20.63 23.60 13.59
C THR A 215 -20.11 22.44 12.74
N LYS A 216 -20.77 21.27 12.80
CA LYS A 216 -20.42 20.10 11.97
C LYS A 216 -20.60 20.41 10.47
N LEU A 217 -21.70 21.05 10.08
CA LEU A 217 -21.98 21.44 8.69
C LEU A 217 -21.00 22.52 8.19
N GLN A 218 -20.62 23.47 9.04
CA GLN A 218 -19.56 24.44 8.74
C GLN A 218 -18.20 23.77 8.53
N GLY A 219 -17.85 22.81 9.39
CA GLY A 219 -16.62 22.02 9.25
C GLY A 219 -16.60 21.19 7.98
N LEU A 220 -17.72 20.53 7.65
CA LEU A 220 -17.88 19.83 6.36
C LEU A 220 -17.73 20.80 5.20
N ALA A 221 -18.29 22.01 5.35
CA ALA A 221 -18.23 23.00 4.30
C ALA A 221 -16.81 23.45 3.99
N LYS A 222 -16.03 23.75 5.03
CA LYS A 222 -14.61 24.07 4.94
C LYS A 222 -13.81 22.93 4.28
N ARG A 223 -14.00 21.68 4.73
CA ARG A 223 -13.30 20.51 4.15
C ARG A 223 -13.57 20.33 2.66
N ARG A 224 -14.80 20.60 2.21
CA ARG A 224 -15.15 20.56 0.79
C ARG A 224 -14.41 21.64 0.00
N ALA A 225 -14.36 22.87 0.52
CA ALA A 225 -13.63 23.96 -0.10
C ALA A 225 -12.12 23.65 -0.20
N ASP A 226 -11.51 23.20 0.90
CA ASP A 226 -10.09 22.81 0.94
C ASP A 226 -9.80 21.70 -0.07
N ARG A 227 -10.67 20.67 -0.16
CA ARG A 227 -10.53 19.59 -1.13
C ARG A 227 -10.63 20.07 -2.57
N LEU A 228 -11.55 20.98 -2.88
CA LEU A 228 -11.67 21.57 -4.21
C LEU A 228 -10.42 22.37 -4.57
N ALA A 229 -9.85 23.12 -3.62
CA ALA A 229 -8.58 23.84 -3.82
C ALA A 229 -7.43 22.88 -4.11
N THR A 230 -7.28 21.79 -3.34
CA THR A 230 -6.25 20.77 -3.61
C THR A 230 -6.41 20.12 -4.98
N LEU A 231 -7.65 19.82 -5.40
CA LEU A 231 -7.91 19.25 -6.72
C LEU A 231 -7.56 20.23 -7.84
N ALA A 232 -7.92 21.51 -7.69
CA ALA A 232 -7.58 22.55 -8.65
C ALA A 232 -6.05 22.71 -8.77
N GLU A 233 -5.33 22.71 -7.64
CA GLU A 233 -3.87 22.78 -7.64
C GLU A 233 -3.23 21.56 -8.30
N ALA A 234 -3.71 20.36 -7.99
CA ALA A 234 -3.21 19.12 -8.60
C ALA A 234 -3.38 19.12 -10.13
N LEU A 235 -4.55 19.57 -10.62
CA LEU A 235 -4.82 19.68 -12.05
C LEU A 235 -3.97 20.79 -12.71
N ALA A 236 -3.77 21.92 -12.03
CA ALA A 236 -2.90 22.99 -12.54
C ALA A 236 -1.44 22.51 -12.71
N ARG A 237 -0.92 21.70 -11.77
CA ARG A 237 0.41 21.09 -11.88
C ARG A 237 0.51 20.13 -13.07
N LEU A 238 -0.55 19.39 -13.37
CA LEU A 238 -0.59 18.52 -14.55
C LEU A 238 -0.69 19.32 -15.85
N GLY A 239 -1.31 20.51 -15.82
CA GLY A 239 -1.28 21.46 -16.93
C GLY A 239 0.12 22.01 -17.23
N SER A 240 1.04 22.01 -16.26
CA SER A 240 2.43 22.42 -16.44
C SER A 240 3.38 21.27 -16.82
N LEU A 241 2.85 20.12 -17.26
CA LEU A 241 3.70 19.04 -17.77
C LEU A 241 4.56 19.56 -18.93
N SER A 242 5.85 19.24 -18.87
CA SER A 242 6.83 19.65 -19.87
C SER A 242 7.85 18.55 -20.08
N GLY A 243 8.25 18.33 -21.32
CA GLY A 243 9.26 17.35 -21.68
C GLY A 243 9.13 16.96 -23.13
N THR A 244 10.10 16.19 -23.62
CA THR A 244 10.08 15.62 -24.97
C THR A 244 10.26 14.12 -24.86
N LEU A 245 9.51 13.36 -25.64
CA LEU A 245 9.71 11.93 -25.76
C LEU A 245 9.48 11.45 -27.19
N TRP A 246 10.06 10.30 -27.50
CA TRP A 246 9.81 9.61 -28.75
C TRP A 246 8.62 8.68 -28.57
N HIS A 247 7.64 8.76 -29.46
CA HIS A 247 6.47 7.88 -29.46
C HIS A 247 6.27 7.23 -30.82
N TRP A 248 5.63 6.07 -30.78
CA TRP A 248 5.19 5.32 -31.94
C TRP A 248 3.74 4.88 -31.69
N GLN A 249 2.93 4.89 -32.74
CA GLN A 249 1.53 4.47 -32.70
C GLN A 249 1.29 3.43 -33.78
N GLY A 250 0.55 2.38 -33.42
CA GLY A 250 0.14 1.32 -34.33
C GLY A 250 -1.13 0.64 -33.85
N GLN A 251 -1.80 -0.06 -34.76
CA GLN A 251 -3.03 -0.79 -34.48
C GLN A 251 -2.98 -2.16 -35.15
N GLY A 252 -3.50 -3.18 -34.46
CA GLY A 252 -3.53 -4.56 -34.94
C GLY A 252 -3.57 -5.56 -33.79
N ASP A 253 -3.53 -6.84 -34.13
CA ASP A 253 -3.25 -7.90 -33.16
C ASP A 253 -1.78 -7.88 -32.71
N ALA A 254 -1.42 -8.68 -31.72
CA ALA A 254 -0.07 -8.71 -31.17
C ALA A 254 1.01 -9.05 -32.21
N ALA A 255 0.71 -9.94 -33.17
CA ALA A 255 1.66 -10.33 -34.22
C ALA A 255 1.88 -9.20 -35.22
N SER A 256 0.80 -8.52 -35.61
CA SER A 256 0.83 -7.34 -36.47
C SER A 256 1.58 -6.19 -35.81
N LEU A 257 1.30 -5.89 -34.54
CA LEU A 257 1.99 -4.83 -33.79
C LEU A 257 3.49 -5.14 -33.64
N ALA A 258 3.86 -6.39 -33.36
CA ALA A 258 5.27 -6.80 -33.29
C ALA A 258 5.99 -6.62 -34.63
N ALA A 259 5.36 -7.01 -35.74
CA ALA A 259 5.91 -6.83 -37.09
C ALA A 259 6.05 -5.34 -37.44
N GLN A 260 5.04 -4.52 -37.16
CA GLN A 260 5.06 -3.08 -37.41
C GLN A 260 6.16 -2.37 -36.59
N LEU A 261 6.33 -2.75 -35.32
CA LEU A 261 7.36 -2.20 -34.44
C LEU A 261 8.77 -2.63 -34.89
N GLY A 262 8.95 -3.90 -35.29
CA GLY A 262 10.23 -4.40 -35.80
C GLY A 262 10.67 -3.78 -37.13
N GLN A 263 9.71 -3.30 -37.93
CA GLN A 263 9.97 -2.56 -39.17
C GLN A 263 9.99 -1.03 -38.98
N SER A 264 9.89 -0.54 -37.75
CA SER A 264 9.97 0.89 -37.44
C SER A 264 11.41 1.40 -37.42
N SER A 265 11.59 2.71 -37.63
CA SER A 265 12.89 3.37 -37.56
C SER A 265 13.01 4.18 -36.26
N PRO A 266 13.57 3.61 -35.17
CA PRO A 266 13.80 4.34 -33.93
C PRO A 266 14.92 5.40 -34.07
N PRO A 267 15.09 6.28 -33.07
CA PRO A 267 16.21 7.23 -33.02
C PRO A 267 17.56 6.52 -33.13
N ASP A 268 18.57 7.24 -33.62
CA ASP A 268 19.89 6.69 -33.93
C ASP A 268 20.64 6.17 -32.69
N HIS A 269 21.74 5.43 -32.94
CA HIS A 269 22.58 4.86 -31.89
C HIS A 269 23.35 5.90 -31.04
N SER A 270 23.10 7.21 -31.23
CA SER A 270 23.68 8.26 -30.38
C SER A 270 23.11 8.23 -28.95
N GLN A 271 21.93 7.64 -28.76
CA GLN A 271 21.26 7.48 -27.46
C GLN A 271 21.64 6.13 -26.82
N SER A 272 22.70 6.10 -26.02
CA SER A 272 23.25 4.88 -25.41
C SER A 272 22.50 4.37 -24.17
N MET A 273 21.61 5.19 -23.58
CA MET A 273 20.82 4.86 -22.40
C MET A 273 19.34 5.11 -22.67
N THR A 274 18.57 4.04 -22.87
CA THR A 274 17.17 4.11 -23.29
C THR A 274 16.28 3.26 -22.37
N VAL A 275 15.12 3.81 -21.99
CA VAL A 275 14.04 3.09 -21.30
C VAL A 275 12.82 3.09 -22.20
N GLY A 276 12.31 1.90 -22.53
CA GLY A 276 11.13 1.72 -23.37
C GLY A 276 9.92 1.25 -22.56
N THR A 277 8.73 1.66 -22.98
CA THR A 277 7.46 1.17 -22.42
C THR A 277 6.46 1.00 -23.56
N LEU A 278 5.72 -0.11 -23.57
CA LEU A 278 4.66 -0.39 -24.54
C LEU A 278 3.33 -0.46 -23.80
N LEU A 279 2.40 0.44 -24.15
CA LEU A 279 1.04 0.42 -23.66
C LEU A 279 0.13 -0.25 -24.69
N LEU A 280 -0.59 -1.29 -24.28
CA LEU A 280 -1.54 -2.01 -25.13
C LEU A 280 -2.91 -1.98 -24.46
N SER A 281 -3.94 -1.74 -25.27
CA SER A 281 -5.33 -1.67 -24.81
C SER A 281 -6.26 -2.17 -25.91
N PRO A 282 -7.35 -2.89 -25.55
CA PRO A 282 -8.41 -3.24 -26.50
C PRO A 282 -9.24 -2.03 -26.95
N SER A 283 -9.10 -0.88 -26.27
CA SER A 283 -9.77 0.38 -26.59
C SER A 283 -8.75 1.48 -26.97
N PRO A 284 -9.13 2.50 -27.76
CA PRO A 284 -8.24 3.59 -28.15
C PRO A 284 -7.57 4.28 -26.95
N LEU A 285 -6.26 4.50 -27.06
CA LEU A 285 -5.44 5.16 -26.03
C LEU A 285 -5.46 6.69 -26.18
N THR A 286 -6.64 7.29 -26.37
CA THR A 286 -6.81 8.72 -26.73
C THR A 286 -6.06 9.67 -25.79
N PHE A 287 -6.14 9.46 -24.48
CA PHE A 287 -5.40 10.26 -23.49
C PHE A 287 -3.89 10.27 -23.76
N TRP A 288 -3.29 9.10 -24.01
CA TRP A 288 -1.86 8.96 -24.23
C TRP A 288 -1.43 9.47 -25.60
N GLN A 289 -2.29 9.32 -26.60
CA GLN A 289 -2.06 9.86 -27.95
C GLN A 289 -2.02 11.39 -27.94
N GLU A 290 -2.91 12.02 -27.18
CA GLU A 290 -2.94 13.48 -27.02
C GLU A 290 -1.86 14.02 -26.08
N LEU A 291 -1.38 13.19 -25.13
CA LEU A 291 -0.34 13.59 -24.17
C LEU A 291 1.02 13.85 -24.86
N THR A 292 1.27 13.20 -25.99
CA THR A 292 2.57 13.16 -26.67
C THR A 292 2.46 13.71 -28.10
N GLN A 293 2.04 14.97 -28.24
CA GLN A 293 1.83 15.62 -29.55
C GLN A 293 3.12 16.15 -30.17
#